data_AF-A0A2E1A6U5-F1
#
_entry.id   AF-A0A2E1A6U5-F1
#
_cell.length_a   1.000
_cell.length_b   1.000
_cell.length_c   1.000
_cell.angle_alpha   90.00
_cell.angle_beta   90.00
_cell.angle_gamma   90.00
#
_symmetry.space_group_name_H-M   'P 1'
#
loop_
_entity.id
_entity.type
_entity.pdbx_description
1 polymer ?
#
loop_
_entity_poly.entity_id
_entity_poly.type
_entity_poly.pdbx_seq_one_letter_code
_entity_poly.pdbx_strand_id
1 'polypeptide(L)'
;TGGFLWNVPQSVIDETFASACEVGVSQEIEAGLGTYGPSVLVVSCYEGYDPTLTLKAFDEHGKINELHFPQDYTPVTAPVAPTEEPKPLCPVWAPTSVNPMFDPCVG
;
A
#
# COMPACT_ATOMS: atom_id res chain seq x y z
N THR A 1 -6.97 -11.69 1.11
CA THR A 1 -6.20 -12.00 -0.10
C THR A 1 -5.76 -10.68 -0.71
N GLY A 2 -4.50 -10.29 -0.52
CA GLY A 2 -4.01 -9.11 -1.25
C GLY A 2 -3.88 -9.51 -2.72
N GLY A 3 -4.39 -8.66 -3.61
CA GLY A 3 -4.36 -8.90 -5.06
C GLY A 3 -3.57 -7.84 -5.81
N PHE A 4 -2.77 -7.06 -5.08
CA PHE A 4 -2.06 -5.91 -5.61
C PHE A 4 -0.63 -5.87 -5.08
N LEU A 5 0.30 -5.56 -5.97
CA LEU A 5 1.62 -5.05 -5.61
C LEU A 5 1.64 -3.56 -5.92
N TRP A 6 1.85 -2.75 -4.89
CA TRP A 6 1.70 -1.30 -5.01
C TRP A 6 0.28 -0.97 -5.49
N ASN A 7 0.10 -0.39 -6.68
CA ASN A 7 -1.22 -0.13 -7.29
C ASN A 7 -1.55 -1.06 -8.46
N VAL A 8 -0.74 -2.09 -8.70
CA VAL A 8 -0.88 -2.99 -9.86
C VAL A 8 -1.50 -4.31 -9.44
N PRO A 9 -2.61 -4.75 -10.08
CA PRO A 9 -3.20 -6.06 -9.81
C PRO A 9 -2.23 -7.20 -10.13
N GLN A 10 -2.26 -8.25 -9.31
CA GLN A 10 -1.44 -9.44 -9.53
C GLN A 10 -1.69 -10.06 -10.90
N SER A 11 -2.94 -10.10 -11.38
CA SER A 11 -3.26 -10.63 -12.71
C SER A 11 -2.54 -9.89 -13.84
N VAL A 12 -2.37 -8.57 -13.72
CA VAL A 12 -1.64 -7.77 -14.71
C VAL A 12 -0.15 -8.09 -14.67
N ILE A 13 0.41 -8.29 -13.47
CA ILE A 13 1.81 -8.68 -13.30
C ILE A 13 2.05 -10.08 -13.90
N ASP A 14 1.15 -11.03 -13.64
CA ASP A 14 1.24 -12.41 -14.14
C ASP A 14 1.11 -12.45 -15.68
N GLU A 15 0.16 -11.70 -16.25
CA GLU A 15 0.01 -11.54 -17.70
C GLU A 15 1.26 -10.93 -18.33
N THR A 16 1.83 -9.90 -17.69
CA THR A 16 3.06 -9.24 -18.15
C THR A 16 4.25 -10.19 -18.07
N PHE A 17 4.38 -11.01 -17.02
CA PHE A 17 5.40 -12.05 -16.95
C PHE A 17 5.26 -13.07 -18.08
N ALA A 18 4.05 -13.58 -18.32
CA ALA A 18 3.80 -14.54 -19.40
C ALA A 18 4.21 -13.95 -20.76
N SER A 19 3.80 -12.72 -21.05
CA SER A 19 4.14 -12.03 -22.29
C SER A 19 5.64 -11.71 -22.40
N ALA A 20 6.25 -11.19 -21.34
CA ALA A 20 7.67 -10.86 -21.31
C ALA A 20 8.55 -12.10 -21.51
N CYS A 21 8.18 -13.22 -20.89
CA CYS A 21 8.91 -14.48 -21.02
C CYS A 21 8.70 -15.16 -22.37
N GLU A 22 7.52 -15.05 -22.98
CA GLU A 22 7.27 -15.58 -24.32
C GLU A 22 8.15 -14.89 -25.37
N VAL A 23 8.33 -13.58 -25.23
CA VAL A 23 9.08 -12.75 -26.19
C VAL A 23 10.57 -12.65 -25.80
N GLY A 24 10.92 -12.92 -24.54
CA GLY A 24 12.30 -12.82 -24.03
C GLY A 24 12.77 -11.39 -23.78
N VAL A 25 11.91 -10.51 -23.28
CA VAL A 25 12.17 -9.06 -23.13
C VAL A 25 11.82 -8.54 -21.73
N SER A 26 12.12 -7.27 -21.47
CA SER A 26 11.59 -6.53 -20.32
C SER A 26 10.36 -5.72 -20.72
N GLN A 27 9.36 -5.68 -19.84
CA GLN A 27 8.17 -4.85 -19.96
C GLN A 27 7.98 -3.98 -18.72
N GLU A 28 7.34 -2.82 -18.92
CA GLU A 28 7.08 -1.85 -17.87
C GLU A 28 5.57 -1.72 -17.63
N ILE A 29 5.18 -1.66 -16.36
CA ILE A 29 3.81 -1.47 -15.90
C ILE A 29 3.76 -0.19 -15.08
N GLU A 30 2.88 0.73 -15.43
CA GLU A 30 2.65 1.92 -14.61
C GLU A 30 2.12 1.51 -13.23
N ALA A 31 2.86 1.85 -12.18
CA ALA A 31 2.48 1.58 -10.79
C ALA A 31 1.87 2.83 -10.12
N GLY A 32 1.65 3.91 -10.86
CA GLY A 32 1.05 5.15 -10.39
C GLY A 32 2.08 6.21 -10.00
N LEU A 33 1.66 7.17 -9.18
CA LEU A 33 2.46 8.34 -8.82
C LEU A 33 2.97 8.22 -7.38
N GLY A 34 4.30 8.23 -7.22
CA GLY A 34 4.96 8.36 -5.92
C GLY A 34 5.14 9.83 -5.51
N THR A 35 5.67 10.05 -4.31
CA THR A 35 5.85 11.41 -3.73
C THR A 35 6.62 12.38 -4.65
N TYR A 36 7.58 11.87 -5.43
CA TYR A 36 8.49 12.70 -6.22
C TYR A 36 8.46 12.41 -7.73
N GLY A 37 7.52 11.58 -8.19
CA GLY A 37 7.42 11.24 -9.61
C GLY A 37 6.70 9.92 -9.87
N PRO A 38 6.61 9.51 -11.15
CA PRO A 38 5.96 8.25 -11.51
C PRO A 38 6.74 7.06 -10.92
N SER A 39 5.99 6.02 -10.59
CA SER A 39 6.50 4.73 -10.14
C SER A 39 6.16 3.68 -11.19
N VAL A 40 7.12 2.84 -11.53
CA VAL A 40 7.00 1.86 -12.62
C VAL A 40 7.46 0.50 -12.11
N LEU A 41 6.65 -0.54 -12.31
CA LEU A 41 7.09 -1.92 -12.16
C LEU A 41 7.72 -2.40 -13.45
N VAL A 42 8.90 -2.99 -13.35
CA VAL A 42 9.64 -3.56 -14.47
C VAL A 42 9.67 -5.07 -14.29
N VAL A 43 9.12 -5.77 -15.27
CA VAL A 43 9.14 -7.22 -15.39
C VAL A 43 10.19 -7.57 -16.44
N SER A 44 11.26 -8.25 -16.04
CA SER A 44 12.31 -8.69 -16.97
C SER A 44 12.31 -10.19 -17.08
N CYS A 45 12.26 -10.71 -18.31
CA CYS A 45 12.36 -12.14 -18.56
C CYS A 45 13.18 -12.38 -19.82
N TYR A 46 14.51 -12.46 -19.66
CA TYR A 46 15.44 -12.69 -20.76
C TYR A 46 15.85 -14.17 -20.81
N GLU A 47 16.05 -14.70 -22.02
CA GLU A 47 16.50 -16.07 -22.20
C GLU A 47 17.85 -16.31 -21.48
N GLY A 48 17.89 -17.35 -20.63
CA GLY A 48 19.07 -17.69 -19.84
C GLY A 48 19.25 -16.90 -18.54
N TYR A 49 18.30 -16.04 -18.17
CA TYR A 49 18.27 -15.32 -16.89
C TYR A 49 17.00 -15.62 -16.11
N ASP A 50 17.11 -15.59 -14.77
CA ASP A 50 15.93 -15.71 -13.92
C ASP A 50 15.03 -14.48 -14.09
N PRO A 51 13.70 -14.65 -14.21
CA PRO A 51 12.78 -13.54 -14.32
C PRO A 51 12.84 -12.64 -13.06
N THR A 52 12.66 -11.32 -13.22
CA THR A 52 12.72 -10.37 -12.10
C THR A 52 11.57 -9.38 -12.12
N LEU A 53 11.11 -8.99 -10.93
CA LEU A 53 10.15 -7.91 -10.72
C LEU A 53 10.78 -6.79 -9.89
N THR A 54 10.81 -5.56 -10.43
CA THR A 54 11.47 -4.43 -9.79
C THR A 54 10.58 -3.18 -9.85
N LEU A 55 10.35 -2.51 -8.72
CA LEU A 55 9.74 -1.17 -8.71
C LEU A 55 10.84 -0.12 -8.85
N LYS A 56 10.67 0.79 -9.81
CA LYS A 56 11.47 2.00 -9.98
C LYS A 56 10.66 3.22 -9.57
N ALA A 57 11.20 4.04 -8.68
CA ALA A 57 10.57 5.27 -8.22
C ALA A 57 11.59 6.38 -8.01
N PHE A 58 11.15 7.64 -8.09
CA PHE A 58 12.01 8.81 -7.91
C PHE A 58 12.06 9.25 -6.44
N ASP A 59 13.23 9.69 -5.99
CA ASP A 59 13.38 10.46 -4.75
C ASP A 59 13.28 11.98 -4.98
N GLU A 60 13.39 12.74 -3.89
CA GLU A 60 13.32 14.21 -3.86
C GLU A 60 14.37 14.92 -4.72
N HIS A 61 15.45 14.24 -5.08
CA HIS A 61 16.52 14.76 -5.94
C HIS A 61 16.34 14.32 -7.39
N GLY A 62 15.24 13.63 -7.71
CA GLY A 62 14.97 13.08 -9.04
C GLY A 62 15.82 11.85 -9.37
N LYS A 63 16.44 11.21 -8.38
CA LYS A 63 17.20 9.97 -8.59
C LYS A 63 16.26 8.77 -8.53
N ILE A 64 16.49 7.80 -9.40
CA ILE A 64 15.75 6.53 -9.43
C ILE A 64 16.28 5.62 -8.32
N ASN A 65 15.36 5.12 -7.51
CA ASN A 65 15.59 4.05 -6.55
C ASN A 65 14.82 2.81 -6.98
N GLU A 66 15.43 1.65 -6.76
CA GLU A 66 14.91 0.36 -7.20
C GLU A 66 14.61 -0.54 -6.00
N LEU A 67 13.46 -1.20 -6.03
CA LEU A 67 13.06 -2.20 -5.04
C LEU A 67 12.75 -3.51 -5.77
N HIS A 68 13.51 -4.55 -5.43
CA HIS A 68 13.36 -5.87 -6.03
C HIS A 68 12.36 -6.71 -5.24
N PHE A 69 11.46 -7.36 -5.96
CA PHE A 69 10.47 -8.27 -5.40
C PHE A 69 10.77 -9.70 -5.83
N PRO A 70 10.50 -10.67 -4.94
CA PRO A 70 10.47 -12.06 -5.35
C PRO A 70 9.28 -12.30 -6.29
N GLN A 71 9.37 -13.32 -7.14
CA GLN A 71 8.31 -13.66 -8.09
C GLN A 71 7.04 -14.17 -7.39
N ASP A 72 7.20 -14.81 -6.24
CA ASP A 72 6.13 -15.37 -5.41
C ASP A 72 5.65 -14.39 -4.34
N TYR A 73 5.60 -13.08 -4.65
CA TYR A 73 5.26 -12.08 -3.66
C TYR A 73 3.91 -12.40 -3.01
N THR A 74 3.95 -12.64 -1.70
CA THR A 74 2.74 -12.78 -0.89
C THR A 74 2.41 -11.40 -0.32
N PRO A 75 1.19 -10.89 -0.52
CA PRO A 75 0.82 -9.58 -0.03
C PRO A 75 0.96 -9.52 1.49
N VAL A 76 1.77 -8.59 1.99
CA VAL A 76 1.85 -8.30 3.42
C VAL A 76 0.54 -7.63 3.81
N THR A 77 -0.36 -8.39 4.43
CA THR A 77 -1.58 -7.82 4.98
C THR A 77 -1.18 -7.03 6.22
N ALA A 78 -1.31 -5.70 6.17
CA ALA A 78 -1.13 -4.89 7.37
C ALA A 78 -2.06 -5.43 8.47
N PRO A 79 -1.57 -5.65 9.71
CA PRO A 79 -2.44 -6.00 10.80
C PRO A 79 -3.48 -4.88 10.92
N VAL A 80 -4.76 -5.25 10.89
CA VAL A 80 -5.87 -4.33 11.14
C VAL A 80 -5.56 -3.64 12.45
N ALA A 81 -5.29 -2.33 12.41
CA ALA A 81 -5.11 -1.56 13.63
C ALA A 81 -6.33 -1.82 14.51
N PRO A 82 -6.16 -2.13 15.81
CA PRO A 82 -7.29 -2.33 16.70
C PRO A 82 -8.22 -1.13 16.55
N THR A 83 -9.47 -1.39 16.18
CA THR A 83 -10.52 -0.38 16.17
C THR A 83 -10.49 0.29 17.54
N GLU A 84 -10.12 1.57 17.61
CA GLU A 84 -10.31 2.34 18.85
C GLU A 84 -11.78 2.19 19.23
N GLU A 85 -12.02 1.49 20.34
CA GLU A 85 -13.32 1.38 20.96
C GLU A 85 -13.86 2.80 21.14
N PRO A 86 -15.07 3.12 20.65
CA PRO A 86 -15.59 4.48 20.74
C PRO A 86 -15.62 4.88 22.22
N LYS A 87 -14.80 5.87 22.57
CA LYS A 87 -14.82 6.47 23.91
C LYS A 87 -16.27 6.77 24.27
N PRO A 88 -16.76 6.38 25.47
CA PRO A 88 -18.12 6.66 25.88
C PRO A 88 -18.38 8.16 25.74
N LEU A 89 -19.31 8.52 24.87
CA LEU A 89 -19.80 9.89 24.78
C LEU A 89 -20.44 10.21 26.13
N CYS A 90 -19.93 11.23 26.82
CA CYS A 90 -20.56 11.75 28.03
C CYS A 90 -22.05 12.01 27.73
N PRO A 91 -22.98 11.55 28.59
CA PRO A 91 -24.38 11.85 28.39
C PRO A 91 -24.58 13.36 28.45
N VAL A 92 -25.06 13.93 27.35
CA VAL A 92 -25.54 15.31 27.30
C VAL A 92 -26.77 15.37 28.22
N TRP A 93 -26.58 15.78 29.47
CA TRP A 93 -27.70 16.05 30.36
C TRP A 93 -28.47 17.26 29.84
N ALA A 94 -29.71 17.00 29.42
CA ALA A 94 -30.69 18.04 29.13
C ALA A 94 -30.87 18.93 30.38
N PRO A 95 -30.97 20.26 30.23
CA PRO A 95 -31.07 21.14 31.37
C PRO A 95 -32.49 21.03 31.93
N THR A 96 -32.64 20.44 33.11
CA THR A 96 -33.82 20.73 33.92
C THR A 96 -33.46 20.73 35.40
N SER A 97 -33.52 21.95 35.96
CA SER A 97 -34.02 22.22 37.30
C SER A 97 -33.15 21.84 38.50
N VAL A 98 -32.43 22.86 39.00
CA VAL A 98 -32.16 23.18 40.42
C VAL A 98 -31.81 22.02 41.37
N ASN A 99 -30.51 21.79 41.59
CA ASN A 99 -29.88 21.76 42.92
C ASN A 99 -28.35 21.63 42.81
N PRO A 100 -27.56 22.25 43.72
CA PRO A 100 -26.11 22.22 43.65
C PRO A 100 -25.60 21.02 44.44
N MET A 101 -25.16 19.96 43.77
CA MET A 101 -24.45 18.89 44.45
C MET A 101 -23.34 18.35 43.56
N PHE A 102 -22.12 18.80 43.89
CA PHE A 102 -20.81 18.24 43.53
C PHE A 102 -20.55 18.00 42.03
N ASP A 103 -19.76 18.90 41.44
CA ASP A 103 -19.11 18.70 40.15
C ASP A 103 -17.81 17.90 40.36
N PRO A 104 -17.68 16.65 39.89
CA PRO A 104 -16.45 15.88 40.02
C PRO A 104 -15.41 16.21 38.93
N CYS A 105 -15.64 17.20 38.07
CA CYS A 105 -14.77 17.51 36.94
C CYS A 105 -13.72 18.60 37.24
N VAL A 106 -13.12 18.60 38.43
CA VAL A 106 -11.84 19.29 38.68
C VAL A 106 -10.92 18.35 39.45
N GLY A 107 -9.95 17.80 38.71
CA GLY A 107 -8.90 16.90 39.20
C GLY A 107 -8.19 16.22 38.04
#